data_AF-A0A3R8L7J4-F1
#
_entry.id   AF-A0A3R8L7J4-F1
#
_cell.length_a   1.000
_cell.length_b   1.000
_cell.length_c   1.000
_cell.angle_alpha   90.00
_cell.angle_beta   90.00
_cell.angle_gamma   90.00
#
_symmetry.space_group_name_H-M   'P 1'
#
loop_
_entity.id
_entity.type
_entity.pdbx_description
1 polymer ?
#
loop_
_entity_poly.entity_id
_entity_poly.type
_entity_poly.pdbx_seq_one_letter_code
_entity_poly.pdbx_strand_id
1 'polypeptide(L)'
;MKLMQKTPTEVHRDLLASGVFDRATQESIAVAIGVNQGTISRIENGDFKRVNKTVRALCKYAKVSNVRTTGTEQLLSLVASAKAVDDPEKRKLVHIIGLAVDLLGRP
;
A
#
# COMPACT_ATOMS: atom_id res chain seq x y z
N MET A 1 17.53 0.92 -3.05
CA MET A 1 16.46 0.83 -4.07
C MET A 1 15.58 2.07 -4.01
N LYS A 2 15.28 2.72 -5.13
CA LYS A 2 14.46 3.95 -5.16
C LYS A 2 12.98 3.56 -5.08
N LEU A 3 12.38 3.76 -3.91
CA LEU A 3 10.95 3.54 -3.67
C LEU A 3 10.13 4.46 -4.59
N MET A 4 9.33 3.87 -5.49
CA MET A 4 8.46 4.63 -6.39
C MET A 4 7.20 5.08 -5.65
N GLN A 5 6.88 6.38 -5.69
CA GLN A 5 5.64 6.88 -5.09
C GLN A 5 4.42 6.45 -5.90
N LYS A 6 3.34 6.10 -5.22
CA LYS A 6 2.04 5.84 -5.86
C LYS A 6 1.49 7.13 -6.48
N THR A 7 0.74 6.98 -7.56
CA THR A 7 0.01 8.11 -8.15
C THR A 7 -1.15 8.54 -7.22
N PRO A 8 -1.66 9.78 -7.33
CA PRO A 8 -2.82 10.22 -6.57
C PRO A 8 -4.02 9.28 -6.69
N THR A 9 -4.31 8.82 -7.91
CA THR A 9 -5.40 7.88 -8.20
C THR A 9 -5.23 6.54 -7.50
N GLU A 10 -4.00 6.00 -7.44
CA GLU A 10 -3.72 4.76 -6.72
C GLU A 10 -3.91 4.94 -5.22
N VAL A 11 -3.39 6.04 -4.66
CA VAL A 11 -3.56 6.34 -3.24
C VAL A 11 -5.03 6.51 -2.88
N HIS A 12 -5.80 7.20 -3.72
CA HIS A 12 -7.23 7.41 -3.51
C HIS A 12 -7.99 6.08 -3.49
N ARG A 13 -7.78 5.22 -4.49
CA ARG A 13 -8.38 3.88 -4.53
C ARG A 13 -8.04 3.06 -3.29
N ASP A 14 -6.77 3.08 -2.87
CA ASP A 14 -6.33 2.31 -1.70
C ASP A 14 -6.93 2.87 -0.38
N LEU A 15 -7.11 4.19 -0.29
CA LEU A 15 -7.79 4.82 0.84
C LEU A 15 -9.28 4.43 0.90
N LEU A 16 -9.98 4.42 -0.24
CA LEU A 16 -11.36 3.92 -0.29
C LEU A 16 -11.44 2.45 0.10
N ALA A 17 -10.54 1.61 -0.44
CA ALA A 17 -10.48 0.18 -0.12
C ALA A 17 -10.13 -0.10 1.36
N SER A 18 -9.48 0.83 2.06
CA SER A 18 -9.17 0.68 3.48
C SER A 18 -10.40 0.75 4.39
N GLY A 19 -11.52 1.28 3.89
CA GLY A 19 -12.75 1.51 4.67
C GLY A 19 -12.58 2.57 5.76
N VAL A 20 -11.55 3.42 5.69
CA VAL A 20 -11.29 4.46 6.70
C VAL A 20 -12.45 5.45 6.81
N PHE A 21 -13.10 5.76 5.68
CA PHE A 21 -14.23 6.69 5.61
C PHE A 21 -15.56 6.07 6.10
N ASP A 22 -15.68 4.74 6.10
CA ASP A 22 -16.85 4.04 6.65
C ASP A 22 -16.79 3.94 8.18
N ARG A 23 -15.58 3.91 8.74
CA ARG A 23 -15.34 3.69 10.18
C ARG A 23 -15.28 4.97 11.01
N ALA A 24 -15.02 6.10 10.37
CA ALA A 24 -14.75 7.35 11.04
C ALA A 24 -15.30 8.52 10.21
N THR A 25 -15.94 9.48 10.88
CA THR A 25 -16.45 10.68 10.21
C THR A 25 -15.27 11.54 9.72
N GLN A 26 -15.49 12.32 8.65
CA GLN A 26 -14.48 13.24 8.13
C GLN A 26 -13.94 14.19 9.21
N GLU A 27 -14.80 14.65 10.13
CA GLU A 27 -14.42 15.52 11.24
C GLU A 27 -13.48 14.80 12.21
N SER A 28 -13.79 13.56 12.61
CA SER A 28 -12.93 12.79 13.52
C SER A 28 -11.55 12.51 12.92
N ILE A 29 -11.49 12.21 11.62
CA ILE A 29 -10.25 12.01 10.87
C ILE A 29 -9.46 13.33 10.82
N ALA A 30 -10.15 14.43 10.56
CA ALA A 30 -9.56 15.77 10.48
C ALA A 30 -8.90 16.17 11.81
N VAL A 31 -9.59 15.95 12.94
CA VAL A 31 -9.05 16.18 14.29
C VAL A 31 -7.83 15.29 14.55
N ALA A 32 -7.91 13.99 14.24
CA ALA A 32 -6.82 13.05 14.49
C ALA A 32 -5.53 13.37 13.71
N ILE A 33 -5.67 13.94 12.51
CA ILE A 33 -4.55 14.28 11.64
C ILE A 33 -4.12 15.75 11.80
N GLY A 34 -4.94 16.59 12.42
CA GLY A 34 -4.70 18.03 12.61
C GLY A 34 -4.91 18.84 11.33
N VAL A 35 -5.99 18.58 10.60
CA VAL A 35 -6.37 19.30 9.37
C VAL A 35 -7.83 19.71 9.38
N ASN A 36 -8.26 20.52 8.41
CA ASN A 36 -9.67 20.89 8.28
C ASN A 36 -10.50 19.76 7.64
N GLN A 37 -11.75 19.59 8.07
CA GLN A 37 -12.69 18.61 7.52
C GLN A 37 -12.81 18.70 6.00
N GLY A 38 -12.89 19.91 5.45
CA GLY A 38 -12.95 20.12 3.99
C GLY A 38 -11.72 19.58 3.24
N THR A 39 -10.59 19.43 3.91
CA THR A 39 -9.40 18.78 3.33
C THR A 39 -9.61 17.27 3.22
N ILE A 40 -10.22 16.64 4.23
CA ILE A 40 -10.56 15.22 4.20
C ILE A 40 -11.60 14.95 3.12
N SER A 41 -12.65 15.78 3.03
CA SER A 41 -13.66 15.67 1.97
C SER A 41 -13.06 15.74 0.56
N ARG A 42 -12.14 16.66 0.28
CA ARG A 42 -11.45 16.71 -1.01
C ARG A 42 -10.64 15.44 -1.28
N ILE A 43 -9.97 14.89 -0.28
CA ILE A 43 -9.18 13.66 -0.46
C ILE A 43 -10.09 12.45 -0.71
N GLU A 44 -11.20 12.35 0.03
CA GLU A 44 -12.21 11.30 -0.14
C GLU A 44 -12.85 11.33 -1.54
N ASN A 45 -13.07 12.52 -2.11
CA ASN A 45 -13.57 12.68 -3.48
C ASN A 45 -12.50 12.52 -4.56
N GLY A 46 -11.22 12.37 -4.19
CA GLY A 46 -10.11 12.28 -5.17
C GLY A 46 -9.63 13.63 -5.71
N ASP A 47 -10.09 14.75 -5.14
CA ASP A 47 -9.76 16.13 -5.55
C ASP A 47 -8.39 16.59 -5.04
N PHE A 48 -7.33 15.84 -5.37
CA PHE A 48 -5.96 16.21 -5.03
C PHE A 48 -4.96 15.86 -6.14
N LYS A 49 -4.14 16.85 -6.52
CA LYS A 49 -3.19 16.72 -7.64
C LYS A 49 -1.91 15.96 -7.29
N ARG A 50 -1.55 15.87 -6.01
CA ARG A 50 -0.28 15.27 -5.56
C ARG A 50 -0.37 14.71 -4.14
N VAL A 51 0.44 13.70 -3.85
CA VAL A 51 0.59 13.09 -2.51
C VAL A 51 1.42 14.01 -1.60
N ASN A 52 0.76 15.01 -1.03
CA ASN A 52 1.36 15.98 -0.11
C ASN A 52 1.45 15.43 1.33
N LYS A 53 1.95 16.25 2.27
CA LYS A 53 2.09 15.87 3.70
C LYS A 53 0.77 15.39 4.32
N THR A 54 -0.35 16.04 3.99
CA THR A 54 -1.68 15.69 4.51
C THR A 54 -2.14 14.32 4.00
N VAL A 55 -2.02 14.07 2.70
CA VAL A 55 -2.38 12.77 2.10
C VAL A 55 -1.52 11.67 2.72
N ARG A 56 -0.22 11.89 2.95
CA ARG A 56 0.63 10.91 3.64
C ARG A 56 0.22 10.66 5.08
N ALA A 57 -0.18 11.70 5.81
CA ALA A 57 -0.66 11.55 7.17
C ALA A 57 -1.97 10.74 7.21
N LEU A 58 -2.87 10.96 6.25
CA LEU A 58 -4.08 10.15 6.09
C LEU A 58 -3.76 8.70 5.71
N CYS A 59 -2.83 8.46 4.78
CA CYS A 59 -2.35 7.11 4.48
C CYS A 59 -1.84 6.41 5.75
N LYS A 60 -1.04 7.10 6.57
CA LYS A 60 -0.54 6.55 7.84
C LYS A 60 -1.67 6.24 8.82
N TYR A 61 -2.64 7.15 8.96
CA TYR A 61 -3.82 6.95 9.80
C TYR A 61 -4.65 5.74 9.35
N ALA A 62 -4.88 5.61 8.04
CA ALA A 62 -5.61 4.50 7.42
C ALA A 62 -4.79 3.19 7.30
N LYS A 63 -3.51 3.19 7.73
CA LYS A 63 -2.56 2.08 7.56
C LYS A 63 -2.39 1.65 6.09
N VAL A 64 -2.50 2.60 5.16
CA VAL A 64 -2.30 2.42 3.72
C VAL A 64 -0.88 2.85 3.34
N SER A 65 -0.18 2.05 2.53
CA SER A 65 1.10 2.46 1.96
C SER A 65 0.91 3.44 0.81
N ASN A 66 1.60 4.58 0.86
CA ASN A 66 1.66 5.59 -0.22
C ASN A 66 2.79 5.34 -1.23
N VAL A 67 3.50 4.21 -1.10
CA VAL A 67 4.66 3.84 -1.91
C VAL A 67 4.37 2.51 -2.60
N ARG A 68 4.77 2.38 -3.87
CA ARG A 68 4.83 1.09 -4.54
C ARG A 68 6.05 0.36 -4.01
N THR A 69 5.83 -0.67 -3.19
CA THR A 69 6.86 -1.66 -2.92
C THR A 69 7.08 -2.44 -4.21
N THR A 70 8.28 -2.33 -4.77
CA THR A 70 8.71 -3.19 -5.89
C THR A 70 8.50 -4.63 -5.43
N GLY A 71 7.77 -5.42 -6.22
CA GLY A 71 7.10 -6.65 -5.77
C GLY A 71 8.01 -7.76 -5.24
N THR A 72 9.33 -7.62 -5.26
CA THR A 72 10.28 -8.65 -4.81
C THR A 72 10.15 -8.97 -3.32
N GLU A 73 9.99 -7.99 -2.44
CA GLU A 73 9.85 -8.23 -0.98
C GLU A 73 8.51 -8.90 -0.63
N GLN A 74 7.43 -8.53 -1.32
CA GLN A 74 6.12 -9.19 -1.16
C GLN A 74 6.12 -10.60 -1.75
N LEU A 75 6.82 -10.82 -2.88
CA LEU A 75 7.01 -12.15 -3.44
C LEU A 75 7.87 -13.02 -2.52
N LEU A 76 8.92 -12.48 -1.90
CA LEU A 76 9.76 -13.18 -0.92
C LEU A 76 8.96 -13.59 0.32
N SER A 77 8.10 -12.72 0.85
CA SER A 77 7.27 -13.05 2.00
C SER A 77 6.18 -14.08 1.67
N LEU A 78 5.61 -14.05 0.46
CA LEU A 78 4.70 -15.07 -0.05
C LEU A 78 5.40 -16.42 -0.27
N VAL A 79 6.61 -16.43 -0.83
CA VAL A 79 7.47 -17.61 -0.99
C VAL A 79 7.83 -18.21 0.38
N ALA A 80 8.20 -17.37 1.35
CA ALA A 80 8.52 -17.81 2.70
C ALA A 80 7.30 -18.44 3.40
N SER A 81 6.11 -17.86 3.21
CA SER A 81 4.85 -18.37 3.76
C SER A 81 4.37 -19.66 3.06
N ALA A 82 4.72 -19.85 1.78
CA ALA A 82 4.37 -21.02 0.99
C ALA A 82 5.28 -22.25 1.22
N LYS A 83 6.37 -22.13 2.00
CA LYS A 83 7.20 -23.29 2.40
C LYS A 83 6.46 -24.34 3.23
N ALA A 84 5.25 -24.03 3.72
CA ALA A 84 4.38 -24.95 4.44
C ALA A 84 3.49 -25.82 3.52
N VAL A 85 3.63 -25.72 2.20
CA VAL A 85 2.77 -26.43 1.24
C VAL A 85 3.34 -27.82 0.94
N ASP A 86 2.59 -28.87 1.29
CA ASP A 86 3.01 -30.27 1.11
C ASP A 86 3.02 -30.72 -0.37
N ASP A 87 2.43 -29.93 -1.26
CA ASP A 87 2.30 -30.22 -2.68
C ASP A 87 3.63 -30.01 -3.46
N PRO A 88 4.17 -31.04 -4.14
CA PRO A 88 5.45 -30.99 -4.83
C PRO A 88 5.48 -30.06 -6.05
N GLU A 89 4.36 -29.83 -6.75
CA GLU A 89 4.32 -28.87 -7.88
C GLU A 89 4.37 -27.43 -7.38
N LYS A 90 3.66 -27.15 -6.28
CA LYS A 90 3.67 -25.83 -5.64
C LYS A 90 5.04 -25.50 -5.06
N ARG A 91 5.78 -26.48 -4.51
CA ARG A 91 7.17 -26.27 -4.08
C ARG A 91 8.10 -25.87 -5.24
N LYS A 92 7.94 -26.47 -6.42
CA LYS A 92 8.73 -26.10 -7.62
C LYS A 92 8.44 -24.67 -8.05
N LEU A 93 7.16 -24.27 -8.09
CA LEU A 93 6.77 -22.90 -8.44
C LEU A 93 7.33 -21.86 -7.45
N VAL A 94 7.24 -22.15 -6.15
CA VAL A 94 7.80 -21.30 -5.08
C VAL A 94 9.32 -21.16 -5.23
N HIS A 95 10.02 -22.23 -5.58
CA HIS A 95 11.46 -22.21 -5.82
C HIS A 95 11.83 -21.37 -7.06
N ILE A 96 11.10 -21.52 -8.17
CA ILE A 96 11.30 -20.74 -9.40
C ILE A 96 11.08 -19.25 -9.14
N ILE A 97 10.02 -18.89 -8.41
CA ILE A 97 9.74 -17.51 -8.03
C ILE A 97 10.86 -16.95 -7.15
N GLY A 98 11.34 -17.73 -6.16
CA GLY A 98 12.47 -17.33 -5.31
C GLY A 98 13.74 -17.05 -6.12
N LEU A 99 14.09 -17.93 -7.06
CA LEU A 99 15.24 -17.74 -7.95
C LEU A 99 15.10 -16.51 -8.85
N ALA A 100 13.91 -16.27 -9.41
CA ALA A 100 13.64 -15.11 -10.24
C ALA A 100 13.77 -13.80 -9.43
N VAL A 101 13.32 -13.80 -8.18
CA VAL A 101 13.47 -12.65 -7.28
C VAL A 101 14.94 -12.41 -6.94
N ASP A 102 15.70 -13.45 -6.63
CA ASP A 102 17.15 -13.34 -6.36
C ASP A 102 17.92 -12.80 -7.57
N LEU A 103 17.55 -13.22 -8.79
CA LEU A 103 18.16 -12.73 -10.03
C LEU A 103 17.84 -11.25 -10.31
N LEU A 104 16.60 -10.82 -10.04
CA LEU A 104 16.16 -9.43 -10.21
C LEU A 104 16.66 -8.49 -9.09
N GLY A 105 17.07 -9.04 -7.94
CA GLY A 105 17.60 -8.30 -6.79
C GLY A 105 19.11 -8.08 -6.81
N ARG A 106 19.85 -8.70 -7.74
CA ARG A 106 21.28 -8.44 -7.91
C ARG A 106 21.49 -7.11 -8.68
N PRO A 107 22.36 -6.21 -8.19
CA PRO A 107 22.60 -4.90 -8.81
C PRO A 107 23.20 -5.00 -10.21
#